data_AF-A0A927ZE97-F1
#
_entry.id   AF-A0A927ZE97-F1
#
_cell.length_a   1.000
_cell.length_b   1.000
_cell.length_c   1.000
_cell.angle_alpha   90.00
_cell.angle_beta   90.00
_cell.angle_gamma   90.00
#
_symmetry.space_group_name_H-M   'P 1'
#
loop_
_entity.id
_entity.type
_entity.pdbx_description
1 polymer ?
#
loop_
_entity_poly.entity_id
_entity_poly.type
_entity_poly.pdbx_seq_one_letter_code
_entity_poly.pdbx_strand_id
1 'polypeptide(L)'
;MLSKNQKNTSQIQMVSLDQLVPQDHLLRKIDKAVDFSFIYDLVEEKYSADTGRPSLDPVMLIKIPLIQYMYGIKSMRQTIKE
;
A
#
# COMPACT_ATOMS: atom_id res chain seq x y z
N MET A 1 20.82 25.05 28.98
CA MET A 1 21.43 25.69 27.78
C MET A 1 20.52 25.42 26.60
N LEU A 2 20.11 26.46 25.86
CA LEU A 2 19.27 26.32 24.67
C LEU A 2 20.15 25.75 23.53
N SER A 3 19.85 24.55 23.02
CA SER A 3 20.50 24.07 21.80
C SER A 3 19.69 24.54 20.59
N LYS A 4 20.38 25.14 19.61
CA LYS A 4 19.79 25.46 18.32
C LYS A 4 19.71 24.18 17.51
N ASN A 5 18.50 23.80 17.09
CA ASN A 5 18.29 22.71 16.15
C ASN A 5 19.02 23.07 14.84
N GLN A 6 20.08 22.34 14.52
CA GLN A 6 20.75 22.46 13.23
C GLN A 6 19.76 21.99 12.16
N LYS A 7 19.30 22.92 11.32
CA LYS A 7 18.42 22.58 10.20
C LYS A 7 19.20 21.71 9.23
N ASN A 8 18.90 20.41 9.20
CA ASN A 8 19.40 19.44 8.22
C ASN A 8 18.76 19.67 6.84
N THR A 9 18.77 20.89 6.32
CA THR A 9 18.09 21.29 5.08
C THR A 9 18.76 20.80 3.80
N SER A 10 19.86 20.05 3.91
CA SER A 10 20.67 19.56 2.79
C SER A 10 20.99 18.06 2.85
N GLN A 11 20.31 17.29 3.70
CA GLN A 11 20.57 15.86 3.83
C GLN A 11 19.69 15.05 2.86
N ILE A 12 20.32 14.37 1.91
CA ILE A 12 19.65 13.40 1.03
C ILE A 12 19.73 12.02 1.72
N GLN A 13 18.58 11.38 1.90
CA GLN A 13 18.49 10.03 2.46
C GLN A 13 17.93 9.08 1.40
N MET A 14 18.71 8.07 1.03
CA MET A 14 18.25 6.98 0.16
C MET A 14 17.73 5.85 1.04
N VAL A 15 16.43 5.60 1.00
CA VAL A 15 15.77 4.56 1.81
C VAL A 15 14.93 3.68 0.91
N SER A 16 15.04 2.36 1.10
CA SER A 16 14.15 1.41 0.46
C SER A 16 12.89 1.24 1.31
N LEU A 17 11.71 1.44 0.71
CA LEU A 17 10.42 1.19 1.38
C LEU A 17 10.32 -0.25 1.89
N ASP A 18 10.89 -1.20 1.16
CA ASP A 18 10.92 -2.60 1.58
C ASP A 18 11.73 -2.80 2.86
N GLN A 19 12.80 -2.05 3.04
CA GLN A 19 13.62 -2.16 4.26
C GLN A 19 12.95 -1.51 5.48
N LEU A 20 11.98 -0.61 5.26
CA LEU A 20 11.23 0.04 6.34
C LEU A 20 10.16 -0.88 6.95
N VAL A 21 9.66 -1.85 6.18
CA VAL A 21 8.65 -2.81 6.66
C VAL A 21 9.36 -4.04 7.25
N PRO A 22 9.13 -4.40 8.53
CA PRO A 22 9.74 -5.56 9.16
C PRO A 22 9.59 -6.83 8.31
N GLN A 23 10.65 -7.64 8.22
CA GLN A 23 10.64 -8.85 7.39
C GLN A 23 9.62 -9.89 7.86
N ASP A 24 9.37 -9.95 9.17
CA ASP A 24 8.40 -10.86 9.78
C ASP A 24 6.96 -10.32 9.80
N HIS A 25 6.71 -9.18 9.15
CA HIS A 25 5.40 -8.53 9.16
C HIS A 25 4.32 -9.44 8.53
N LEU A 26 3.15 -9.50 9.19
CA LEU A 26 2.05 -10.38 8.80
C LEU A 26 1.62 -10.18 7.33
N LEU A 27 1.50 -8.94 6.87
CA LEU A 27 1.11 -8.66 5.49
C LEU A 27 2.11 -9.18 4.46
N ARG A 28 3.42 -9.25 4.78
CA ARG A 28 4.41 -9.89 3.90
C ARG A 28 4.19 -11.39 3.78
N LYS A 29 3.75 -12.04 4.87
CA LYS A 29 3.44 -13.49 4.86
C LYS A 29 2.21 -13.77 4.00
N ILE A 30 1.19 -12.91 4.09
CA ILE A 30 -0.04 -13.04 3.31
C ILE A 30 0.20 -12.77 1.83
N ASP A 31 0.93 -11.72 1.50
CA ASP A 31 1.28 -11.40 0.11
C ASP A 31 2.07 -12.54 -0.56
N LYS A 32 2.86 -13.30 0.20
CA LYS A 32 3.53 -14.52 -0.28
C LYS A 32 2.63 -15.76 -0.36
N ALA A 33 1.58 -15.82 0.45
CA ALA A 33 0.72 -16.99 0.58
C ALA A 33 -0.49 -16.95 -0.36
N VAL A 34 -0.89 -15.76 -0.80
CA VAL A 34 -2.07 -15.54 -1.64
C VAL A 34 -1.62 -14.99 -2.97
N ASP A 35 -1.87 -15.74 -4.04
CA ASP A 35 -1.78 -15.20 -5.40
C ASP A 35 -3.05 -14.38 -5.69
N PHE A 36 -2.86 -13.09 -5.97
CA PHE A 36 -3.95 -12.15 -6.27
C PHE A 36 -4.23 -12.01 -7.78
N SER A 37 -3.50 -12.74 -8.63
CA SER A 37 -3.63 -12.67 -10.09
C SER A 37 -5.05 -12.94 -10.58
N PHE A 38 -5.79 -13.84 -9.90
CA PHE A 38 -7.18 -14.18 -10.21
C PHE A 38 -8.13 -12.96 -10.24
N ILE A 39 -7.77 -11.86 -9.56
CA ILE A 39 -8.59 -10.65 -9.54
C ILE A 39 -8.69 -10.03 -10.94
N TYR A 40 -7.62 -10.10 -11.74
CA TYR A 40 -7.64 -9.53 -13.09
C TYR A 40 -8.70 -10.19 -13.95
N ASP A 41 -8.76 -11.53 -13.94
CA ASP A 41 -9.75 -12.31 -14.68
C ASP A 41 -11.19 -11.97 -14.23
N LEU A 42 -11.40 -11.74 -12.93
CA LEU A 42 -12.73 -11.41 -12.39
C LEU A 42 -13.24 -10.03 -12.81
N VAL A 43 -12.34 -9.07 -13.03
CA VAL A 43 -12.72 -7.68 -13.28
C VAL A 43 -12.47 -7.22 -14.70
N GLU A 44 -11.82 -8.02 -15.54
CA GLU A 44 -11.42 -7.66 -16.92
C GLU A 44 -12.55 -6.97 -17.70
N GLU A 45 -13.73 -7.59 -17.76
CA GLU A 45 -14.89 -7.05 -18.49
C GLU A 45 -15.44 -5.72 -17.95
N LYS A 46 -15.02 -5.32 -16.75
CA LYS A 46 -15.46 -4.07 -16.09
C LYS A 46 -14.52 -2.90 -16.38
N TYR A 47 -13.35 -3.17 -16.94
CA TYR A 47 -12.37 -2.15 -17.29
C TYR A 47 -12.23 -2.01 -18.80
N SER A 48 -12.00 -0.78 -19.26
CA SER A 48 -11.68 -0.53 -20.66
C SER A 48 -10.17 -0.54 -20.85
N ALA A 49 -9.69 -1.22 -21.88
CA ALA A 49 -8.28 -1.21 -22.26
C ALA A 49 -7.85 0.13 -22.87
N ASP A 50 -8.71 0.73 -23.69
CA ASP A 50 -8.31 1.83 -24.59
C ASP A 50 -9.01 3.16 -24.29
N THR A 51 -10.02 3.17 -23.41
CA THR A 51 -10.87 4.35 -23.20
C THR A 51 -10.81 4.87 -21.78
N GLY A 52 -10.56 6.18 -21.66
CA GLY A 52 -10.64 6.89 -20.39
C GLY A 52 -9.30 7.01 -19.67
N ARG A 53 -9.37 7.32 -18.37
CA ARG A 53 -8.19 7.44 -17.52
C ARG A 53 -7.78 6.05 -17.04
N PRO A 54 -6.49 5.67 -17.12
CA PRO A 54 -6.00 4.43 -16.54
C PRO A 54 -6.42 4.33 -15.07
N SER A 55 -7.03 3.20 -14.72
CA SER A 55 -7.44 2.94 -13.34
C SER A 55 -6.23 2.66 -12.46
N LEU A 56 -6.42 2.79 -11.14
CA LEU A 56 -5.52 2.14 -10.19
C LEU A 56 -5.58 0.61 -10.38
N ASP A 57 -4.48 -0.05 -10.03
CA ASP A 57 -4.40 -1.51 -10.08
C ASP A 57 -5.54 -2.14 -9.26
N PRO A 58 -6.41 -2.98 -9.88
CA PRO A 58 -7.54 -3.59 -9.19
C PRO A 58 -7.11 -4.46 -8.01
N VAL A 59 -5.92 -5.08 -8.06
CA VAL A 59 -5.39 -5.86 -6.93
C VAL A 59 -5.19 -4.95 -5.70
N MET A 60 -4.65 -3.75 -5.88
CA MET A 60 -4.52 -2.79 -4.78
C MET A 60 -5.87 -2.38 -4.19
N LEU A 61 -6.88 -2.17 -5.03
CA LEU A 61 -8.22 -1.79 -4.57
C LEU A 61 -8.83 -2.87 -3.67
N ILE A 62 -8.56 -4.15 -3.93
CA ILE A 62 -9.02 -5.28 -3.10
C ILE A 62 -8.17 -5.47 -1.86
N LYS A 63 -6.87 -5.13 -1.90
CA LYS A 63 -6.00 -5.20 -0.72
C LYS A 63 -6.42 -4.23 0.39
N ILE A 64 -7.01 -3.07 0.06
CA ILE A 64 -7.48 -2.09 1.07
C ILE A 64 -8.54 -2.67 2.02
N PRO A 65 -9.68 -3.21 1.55
CA PRO A 65 -10.68 -3.81 2.45
C PRO A 65 -10.16 -5.07 3.15
N LEU A 66 -9.21 -5.81 2.56
CA LEU A 66 -8.55 -6.93 3.24
C LEU A 66 -7.78 -6.45 4.48
N ILE A 67 -6.94 -5.42 4.33
CA ILE A 67 -6.22 -4.79 5.44
C ILE A 67 -7.22 -4.25 6.47
N GLN A 68 -8.26 -3.56 6.00
CA GLN A 68 -9.30 -3.01 6.86
C GLN A 68 -9.92 -4.10 7.76
N TYR A 69 -10.30 -5.23 7.18
CA TYR A 69 -10.87 -6.37 7.90
C TYR A 69 -9.88 -6.97 8.89
N MET A 70 -8.64 -7.22 8.46
CA MET A 70 -7.58 -7.82 9.26
C MET A 70 -7.22 -7.01 10.52
N TYR A 71 -7.16 -5.69 10.40
CA TYR A 71 -6.81 -4.80 11.50
C TYR A 71 -8.04 -4.24 12.22
N GLY A 72 -9.26 -4.65 11.86
CA GLY A 72 -10.50 -4.20 12.49
C GLY A 72 -10.77 -2.70 12.31
N ILE A 73 -10.25 -2.09 11.25
CA ILE A 73 -10.40 -0.66 10.98
C ILE A 73 -11.82 -0.42 10.43
N LYS A 74 -12.57 0.51 11.02
CA LYS A 74 -13.97 0.72 10.60
C LYS A 74 -14.13 1.63 9.37
N SER A 75 -13.09 2.38 9.02
CA SER A 75 -13.13 3.41 7.97
C SER A 75 -12.08 3.14 6.90
N MET A 76 -12.51 3.08 5.64
CA MET A 76 -11.57 3.02 4.50
C MET A 76 -10.62 4.23 4.50
N ARG A 77 -11.11 5.42 4.82
CA ARG A 77 -10.26 6.61 4.92
C ARG A 77 -9.20 6.48 6.01
N GLN A 78 -9.54 5.84 7.13
CA GLN A 78 -8.58 5.61 8.23
C GLN A 78 -7.53 4.56 7.84
N THR A 79 -7.90 3.59 7.02
CA THR A 79 -6.99 2.53 6.52
C THR A 79 -5.82 3.10 5.71
N ILE A 80 -6.00 4.27 5.10
CA ILE A 80 -5.01 4.94 4.23
C ILE A 80 -4.35 6.13 4.95
N LYS A 81 -4.61 6.32 6.26
CA LYS A 81 -4.30 7.58 6.95
C LYS A 81 -2.92 7.64 7.63
N GLU A 82 -2.02 6.71 7.33
CA GLU A 82 -0.63 6.71 7.83
C GLU A 82 0.36 6.45 6.70
#